data_AF-S9WTP9-F1
#
_entry.id   AF-S9WTP9-F1
#
_cell.length_a   1.000
_cell.length_b   1.000
_cell.length_c   1.000
_cell.angle_alpha   90.00
_cell.angle_beta   90.00
_cell.angle_gamma   90.00
#
_symmetry.space_group_name_H-M   'P 1'
#
loop_
_entity.id
_entity.type
_entity.pdbx_description
1 polymer ?
#
loop_
_entity_poly.entity_id
_entity_poly.type
_entity_poly.pdbx_seq_one_letter_code
_entity_poly.pdbx_strand_id
1 'polypeptide(L)'
;MSGAASAAATEVAKKSTNGLQKYLVDPIVRTANKIESRSASKMAANPVAQAYLSQYAASGQDAAAASTARFITEQKALLSYRVVRLFEESRYVFSGAHFKNYNLAKGLDDLRFLTTLLFVFIIFVIFGRQTVYPPIRPDSPFALALQHKTNPNY
;
A
#
# COMPACT_ATOMS: atom_id res chain seq x y z
N MET A 1 -46.80 -17.59 -16.91
CA MET A 1 -46.38 -16.38 -16.16
C MET A 1 -44.88 -16.37 -15.83
N SER A 2 -43.97 -16.80 -16.73
CA SER A 2 -42.52 -16.90 -16.43
C SER A 2 -41.64 -15.74 -16.91
N GLY A 3 -42.19 -14.78 -17.66
CA GLY A 3 -41.41 -13.66 -18.22
C GLY A 3 -41.07 -12.53 -17.25
N ALA A 4 -41.80 -12.39 -16.13
CA ALA A 4 -41.62 -11.26 -15.20
C ALA A 4 -40.42 -11.43 -14.25
N ALA A 5 -40.07 -12.67 -13.87
CA ALA A 5 -38.99 -12.94 -12.92
C ALA A 5 -37.59 -12.73 -13.52
N SER A 6 -37.42 -13.01 -14.82
CA SER A 6 -36.13 -12.84 -15.52
C SER A 6 -35.80 -11.36 -15.78
N ALA A 7 -36.80 -10.51 -16.01
CA ALA A 7 -36.59 -9.08 -16.22
C ALA A 7 -36.18 -8.37 -14.91
N ALA A 8 -36.81 -8.74 -13.78
CA ALA A 8 -36.51 -8.18 -12.47
C ALA A 8 -35.09 -8.51 -11.98
N ALA A 9 -34.59 -9.73 -12.22
CA ALA A 9 -33.22 -10.11 -11.86
C ALA A 9 -32.16 -9.34 -12.66
N THR A 10 -32.43 -9.08 -13.94
CA THR A 10 -31.53 -8.33 -14.83
C THR A 10 -31.51 -6.82 -14.50
N GLU A 11 -32.66 -6.26 -14.11
CA GLU A 11 -32.79 -4.88 -13.61
C GLU A 11 -32.04 -4.68 -12.28
N VAL A 12 -32.16 -5.61 -11.33
CA VAL A 12 -31.46 -5.56 -10.04
C VAL A 12 -29.94 -5.70 -10.22
N ALA A 13 -29.48 -6.57 -11.12
CA ALA A 13 -28.08 -6.71 -11.47
C ALA A 13 -27.50 -5.44 -12.11
N LYS A 14 -28.25 -4.78 -13.02
CA LYS A 14 -27.88 -3.47 -13.62
C LYS A 14 -27.91 -2.33 -12.62
N LYS A 15 -28.85 -2.32 -11.68
CA LYS A 15 -28.96 -1.30 -10.63
C LYS A 15 -27.86 -1.44 -9.58
N SER A 16 -27.45 -2.68 -9.27
CA SER A 16 -26.31 -3.01 -8.40
C SER A 16 -24.97 -2.60 -9.02
N THR A 17 -24.76 -2.86 -10.31
CA THR A 17 -23.56 -2.40 -11.04
C THR A 17 -23.51 -0.88 -11.14
N ASN A 18 -24.64 -0.20 -11.40
CA ASN A 18 -24.70 1.27 -11.38
C ASN A 18 -24.42 1.87 -9.99
N GLY A 19 -24.85 1.21 -8.91
CA GLY A 19 -24.53 1.63 -7.54
C GLY A 19 -23.04 1.48 -7.22
N LEU A 20 -22.47 0.31 -7.50
CA LEU A 20 -21.04 0.04 -7.26
C LEU A 20 -20.16 0.95 -8.11
N GLN A 21 -20.54 1.20 -9.36
CA GLN A 21 -19.84 2.13 -10.23
C GLN A 21 -19.89 3.57 -9.67
N LYS A 22 -21.06 4.05 -9.26
CA LYS A 22 -21.23 5.42 -8.74
C LYS A 22 -20.58 5.66 -7.38
N TYR A 23 -20.59 4.67 -6.49
CA TYR A 23 -20.14 4.82 -5.10
C TYR A 23 -18.73 4.31 -4.82
N LEU A 24 -18.18 3.44 -5.66
CA LEU A 24 -16.81 2.92 -5.51
C LEU A 24 -15.93 3.28 -6.71
N VAL A 25 -16.34 2.95 -7.93
CA VAL A 25 -15.47 3.13 -9.10
C VAL A 25 -15.25 4.61 -9.43
N ASP A 26 -16.32 5.40 -9.52
CA ASP A 26 -16.27 6.82 -9.82
C ASP A 26 -15.42 7.63 -8.84
N PRO A 27 -15.56 7.48 -7.50
CA PRO A 27 -14.68 8.20 -6.59
C PRO A 27 -13.22 7.75 -6.70
N ILE A 28 -12.96 6.44 -6.87
CA ILE A 28 -11.59 5.93 -7.05
C ILE A 28 -10.96 6.53 -8.32
N VAL A 29 -11.67 6.48 -9.46
CA VAL A 29 -11.17 7.04 -10.73
C VAL A 29 -10.97 8.55 -10.62
N ARG A 30 -11.90 9.28 -9.98
CA ARG A 30 -11.73 10.72 -9.73
C ARG A 30 -10.52 11.02 -8.86
N THR A 31 -10.26 10.20 -7.84
CA THR A 31 -9.06 10.37 -7.01
C THR A 31 -7.79 10.05 -7.79
N ALA A 32 -7.79 9.00 -8.61
CA ALA A 32 -6.66 8.65 -9.48
C ALA A 32 -6.36 9.79 -10.46
N ASN A 33 -7.37 10.33 -11.15
CA ASN A 33 -7.20 11.46 -12.08
C ASN A 33 -6.74 12.75 -11.36
N LYS A 34 -7.20 12.99 -10.12
CA LYS A 34 -6.69 14.10 -9.30
C LYS A 34 -5.22 13.91 -8.90
N ILE A 35 -4.83 12.68 -8.59
CA ILE A 35 -3.44 12.36 -8.26
C ILE A 35 -2.56 12.51 -9.49
N GLU A 36 -3.00 12.00 -10.64
CA GLU A 36 -2.30 12.11 -11.92
C GLU A 36 -2.11 13.56 -12.33
N SER A 37 -3.18 14.36 -12.38
CA SER A 37 -3.10 15.80 -12.73
C SER A 37 -2.17 16.56 -11.78
N ARG A 38 -2.23 16.28 -10.47
CA ARG A 38 -1.32 16.89 -9.49
C ARG A 38 0.13 16.44 -9.68
N SER A 39 0.34 15.17 -10.01
CA SER A 39 1.67 14.62 -10.30
C SER A 39 2.26 15.26 -11.54
N ALA A 40 1.51 15.31 -12.64
CA ALA A 40 1.90 15.96 -13.88
C ALA A 40 2.23 17.44 -13.67
N SER A 41 1.40 18.16 -12.92
CA SER A 41 1.66 19.58 -12.57
C SER A 41 2.96 19.75 -11.77
N LYS A 42 3.23 18.87 -10.81
CA LYS A 42 4.49 18.91 -10.04
C LYS A 42 5.71 18.54 -10.88
N MET A 43 5.57 17.59 -11.79
CA MET A 43 6.62 17.19 -12.73
C MET A 43 6.91 18.32 -13.73
N ALA A 44 5.88 19.04 -14.19
CA ALA A 44 6.02 20.22 -15.04
C ALA A 44 6.70 21.38 -14.33
N ALA A 45 6.40 21.58 -13.04
CA ALA A 45 7.00 22.63 -12.22
C ALA A 45 8.46 22.34 -11.80
N ASN A 46 8.94 21.10 -11.93
CA ASN A 46 10.30 20.73 -11.55
C ASN A 46 11.23 20.75 -12.78
N PRO A 47 12.12 21.76 -12.90
CA PRO A 47 12.96 21.91 -14.08
C PRO A 47 13.98 20.77 -14.26
N VAL A 48 14.44 20.16 -13.17
CA VAL A 48 15.37 19.02 -13.21
C VAL A 48 14.66 17.79 -13.76
N ALA A 49 13.42 17.55 -13.32
CA ALA A 49 12.63 16.44 -13.81
C ALA A 49 12.26 16.61 -15.30
N GLN A 50 11.96 17.84 -15.74
CA GLN A 50 11.70 18.14 -17.14
C GLN A 50 12.92 17.93 -18.03
N ALA A 51 14.10 18.41 -17.60
CA ALA A 51 15.35 18.20 -18.33
C ALA A 51 15.71 16.71 -18.43
N TYR A 52 15.45 15.94 -17.37
CA TYR A 52 15.63 14.50 -17.39
C TYR A 52 14.66 13.84 -18.38
N LEU A 53 13.36 14.16 -18.33
CA LEU A 53 12.38 13.58 -19.26
C LEU A 53 12.66 13.92 -20.72
N SER A 54 13.08 15.16 -21.02
CA SER A 54 13.40 15.57 -22.39
C SER A 54 14.63 14.87 -22.96
N GLN A 55 15.64 14.59 -22.13
CA GLN A 55 16.82 13.81 -22.52
C GLN A 55 16.45 12.37 -22.93
N TYR A 56 15.56 11.72 -22.18
CA TYR A 56 15.11 10.36 -22.48
C TYR A 56 14.12 10.31 -23.65
N ALA A 57 13.28 11.35 -23.81
CA ALA A 57 12.44 11.51 -24.99
C ALA A 57 13.28 11.65 -26.26
N ALA A 58 14.40 12.39 -26.21
CA ALA A 58 15.31 12.55 -27.35
C ALA A 58 16.10 11.28 -27.70
N SER A 59 16.37 10.41 -26.72
CA SER A 59 17.08 9.14 -26.93
C SER A 59 16.17 7.96 -27.28
N GLY A 60 14.84 8.15 -27.27
CA GLY A 60 13.86 7.10 -27.52
C GLY A 60 13.80 6.02 -26.43
N GLN A 61 14.36 6.30 -25.25
CA GLN A 61 14.40 5.37 -24.12
C GLN A 61 13.29 5.64 -23.11
N ASP A 62 12.83 4.59 -22.43
CA ASP A 62 11.83 4.73 -21.37
C ASP A 62 12.47 5.33 -20.09
N ALA A 63 12.12 6.58 -19.80
CA ALA A 63 12.54 7.29 -18.60
C ALA A 63 12.08 6.62 -17.30
N ALA A 64 10.93 5.95 -17.28
CA ALA A 64 10.40 5.28 -16.08
C ALA A 64 11.22 4.03 -15.75
N ALA A 65 11.52 3.21 -16.75
CA ALA A 65 12.40 2.04 -16.58
C ALA A 65 13.82 2.45 -16.14
N ALA A 66 14.40 3.47 -16.77
CA ALA A 66 15.74 3.95 -16.45
C ALA A 66 15.83 4.55 -15.04
N SER A 67 14.84 5.38 -14.65
CA SER A 67 14.79 5.96 -13.30
C SER A 67 14.59 4.89 -12.23
N THR A 68 13.78 3.85 -12.50
CA THR A 68 13.59 2.72 -11.57
C THR A 68 14.88 1.93 -11.39
N ALA A 69 15.60 1.61 -12.47
CA ALA A 69 16.88 0.90 -12.39
C ALA A 69 17.93 1.70 -11.61
N ARG A 70 17.99 3.02 -11.85
CA ARG A 70 18.85 3.93 -11.10
C ARG A 70 18.48 3.96 -9.61
N PHE A 71 17.20 4.11 -9.30
CA PHE A 71 16.70 4.11 -7.93
C PHE A 71 17.09 2.82 -7.20
N ILE A 72 16.87 1.65 -7.80
CA ILE A 72 17.26 0.36 -7.19
C ILE A 72 18.76 0.32 -6.91
N THR A 73 19.58 0.81 -7.84
CA THR A 73 21.04 0.83 -7.69
C THR A 73 21.47 1.75 -6.55
N GLU A 74 20.91 2.95 -6.48
CA GLU A 74 21.15 3.91 -5.40
C GLU A 74 20.67 3.36 -4.04
N GLN A 75 19.50 2.72 -4.00
CA GLN A 75 18.99 2.07 -2.78
C GLN A 75 19.92 0.96 -2.31
N LYS A 76 20.47 0.14 -3.21
CA LYS A 76 21.45 -0.90 -2.87
C LYS A 76 22.73 -0.30 -2.30
N ALA A 77 23.24 0.77 -2.90
CA ALA A 77 24.42 1.47 -2.41
C ALA A 77 24.20 2.08 -1.00
N LEU A 78 22.97 2.53 -0.72
CA LEU A 78 22.59 3.07 0.58
C LEU A 78 22.38 1.99 1.67
N LEU A 79 22.34 0.69 1.34
CA LEU A 79 22.10 -0.36 2.34
C LEU A 79 23.19 -0.41 3.40
N SER A 80 24.46 -0.34 3.01
CA SER A 80 25.59 -0.36 3.95
C SER A 80 25.50 0.81 4.92
N TYR A 81 25.24 2.01 4.39
CA TYR A 81 25.02 3.21 5.17
C TYR A 81 23.85 3.06 6.16
N ARG A 82 22.72 2.53 5.72
CA ARG A 82 21.52 2.32 6.56
C ARG A 82 21.80 1.35 7.71
N VAL A 83 22.55 0.29 7.46
CA VAL A 83 22.92 -0.68 8.50
C VAL A 83 23.81 -0.03 9.55
N VAL A 84 24.86 0.67 9.14
CA VAL A 84 25.75 1.39 10.08
C VAL A 84 24.95 2.40 10.90
N ARG A 85 24.13 3.20 10.22
CA ARG A 85 23.30 4.22 10.87
C ARG A 85 22.29 3.62 11.84
N LEU A 86 21.71 2.45 11.55
CA LEU A 86 20.84 1.74 12.47
C LEU A 86 21.56 1.39 13.78
N PHE A 87 22.80 0.91 13.72
CA PHE A 87 23.59 0.60 14.91
C PHE A 87 23.98 1.85 15.70
N GLU A 88 24.35 2.93 15.00
CA GLU A 88 24.65 4.22 15.63
C GLU A 88 23.42 4.80 16.35
N GLU A 89 22.27 4.81 15.67
CA GLU A 89 21.00 5.28 16.23
C GLU A 89 20.55 4.40 17.39
N SER A 90 20.69 3.07 17.29
CA SER A 90 20.40 2.15 18.40
C SER A 90 21.29 2.46 19.61
N ARG A 91 22.61 2.62 19.41
CA ARG A 91 23.53 2.98 20.49
C ARG A 91 23.18 4.34 21.10
N TYR A 92 22.78 5.31 20.27
CA TYR A 92 22.33 6.62 20.73
C TYR A 92 21.07 6.54 21.60
N VAL A 93 20.08 5.73 21.20
CA VAL A 93 18.88 5.47 22.00
C VAL A 93 19.23 4.74 23.31
N PHE A 94 20.02 3.67 23.25
CA PHE A 94 20.43 2.90 24.44
C PHE A 94 21.30 3.70 25.42
N SER A 95 22.07 4.68 24.94
CA SER A 95 22.84 5.59 25.79
C SER A 95 21.98 6.54 26.62
N GLY A 96 20.67 6.59 26.37
CA GLY A 96 19.73 7.53 27.00
C GLY A 96 19.89 8.98 26.54
N ALA A 97 20.89 9.28 25.70
CA ALA A 97 21.13 10.62 25.17
C ALA A 97 19.95 11.14 24.34
N HIS A 98 19.24 10.24 23.66
CA HIS A 98 18.02 10.55 22.90
C HIS A 98 16.94 11.23 23.76
N PHE A 99 16.74 10.75 24.99
CA PHE A 99 15.66 11.22 25.87
C PHE A 99 16.00 12.51 26.62
N LYS A 100 17.26 12.97 26.59
CA LYS A 100 17.71 14.16 27.35
C LYS A 100 17.08 15.47 26.85
N ASN A 101 16.84 15.57 25.54
CA ASN A 101 16.23 16.75 24.89
C ASN A 101 14.94 16.36 24.17
N TYR A 102 14.08 15.61 24.86
CA TYR A 102 12.85 15.09 24.27
C TYR A 102 11.82 16.20 24.04
N ASN A 103 11.21 16.22 22.86
CA ASN A 103 10.20 17.21 22.49
C ASN A 103 9.05 16.54 21.71
N LEU A 104 7.97 17.30 21.46
CA LEU A 104 6.80 16.78 20.76
C LEU A 104 7.10 16.29 19.34
N ALA A 105 8.06 16.90 18.63
CA ALA A 105 8.44 16.46 17.30
C ALA A 105 9.10 15.08 17.33
N LYS A 106 10.02 14.86 18.29
CA LYS A 106 10.64 13.56 18.54
C LYS A 106 9.62 12.50 18.94
N GLY A 107 8.65 12.86 19.79
CA GLY A 107 7.56 11.95 20.14
C GLY A 107 6.68 11.58 18.96
N LEU A 108 6.46 12.48 18.00
CA LEU A 108 5.72 12.15 16.78
C LEU A 108 6.51 11.21 15.87
N ASP A 109 7.83 11.40 15.77
CA ASP A 109 8.70 10.51 15.01
C ASP A 109 8.77 9.11 15.63
N ASP A 110 8.86 9.02 16.96
CA ASP A 110 8.83 7.75 17.69
C ASP A 110 7.47 7.05 17.54
N LEU A 111 6.36 7.80 17.54
CA LEU A 111 5.04 7.25 17.28
C LEU A 111 4.94 6.67 15.86
N ARG A 112 5.47 7.38 14.85
CA ARG A 112 5.54 6.86 13.48
C ARG A 112 6.39 5.59 13.40
N PHE A 113 7.53 5.58 14.07
CA PHE A 113 8.37 4.38 14.17
C PHE A 113 7.61 3.21 14.80
N LEU A 114 6.91 3.45 15.92
CA LEU A 114 6.12 2.44 16.61
C LEU A 114 4.98 1.90 15.76
N THR A 115 4.24 2.76 15.05
CA THR A 115 3.18 2.31 14.13
C THR A 115 3.71 1.48 12.98
N THR A 116 4.90 1.82 12.46
CA THR A 116 5.58 1.04 11.42
C THR A 116 6.02 -0.32 11.96
N LEU A 117 6.59 -0.36 13.16
CA LEU A 117 6.99 -1.60 13.82
C LEU A 117 5.80 -2.51 14.10
N LEU A 118 4.67 -1.94 14.55
CA LEU A 118 3.42 -2.68 14.77
C LEU A 118 2.89 -3.28 13.45
N PHE A 119 2.90 -2.50 12.37
CA PHE A 119 2.50 -2.99 11.06
C PHE A 119 3.37 -4.16 10.61
N VAL A 120 4.70 -4.01 10.69
CA VAL A 120 5.65 -5.07 10.37
C VAL A 120 5.41 -6.31 11.23
N PHE A 121 5.19 -6.14 12.53
CA PHE A 121 4.84 -7.24 13.44
C PHE A 121 3.58 -7.98 12.99
N ILE A 122 2.49 -7.28 12.66
CA ILE A 122 1.25 -7.90 12.17
C ILE A 122 1.52 -8.72 10.89
N ILE A 123 2.29 -8.16 9.95
CA ILE A 123 2.67 -8.86 8.72
C ILE A 123 3.45 -10.14 9.03
N PHE A 124 4.45 -10.07 9.93
CA PHE A 124 5.20 -11.25 10.36
C PHE A 124 4.32 -12.30 11.05
N VAL A 125 3.36 -11.90 11.88
CA VAL A 125 2.40 -12.81 12.51
C VAL A 125 1.52 -13.50 11.45
N ILE A 126 1.06 -12.76 10.44
CA ILE A 126 0.27 -13.33 9.33
C ILE A 126 1.11 -14.35 8.56
N PHE A 127 2.37 -14.02 8.23
CA PHE A 127 3.28 -14.94 7.55
C PHE A 127 3.59 -16.20 8.38
N GLY A 128 3.90 -16.02 9.67
CA GLY A 128 4.20 -17.13 10.58
C GLY A 128 3.00 -18.05 10.80
N ARG A 129 1.79 -17.48 10.85
CA ARG A 129 0.55 -18.26 10.97
C ARG A 129 0.09 -18.85 9.62
N GLN A 130 0.68 -18.41 8.50
CA GLN A 130 0.29 -18.77 7.13
C GLN A 130 -1.21 -18.50 6.80
N THR A 131 -1.89 -17.69 7.62
CA THR A 131 -3.29 -17.31 7.39
C THR A 131 -3.56 -15.89 7.88
N VAL A 132 -4.22 -15.12 7.02
CA VAL A 132 -4.70 -13.77 7.33
C VAL A 132 -5.87 -13.84 8.33
N TYR A 133 -6.60 -14.95 8.35
CA TYR A 133 -7.75 -15.13 9.24
C TYR A 133 -7.30 -15.43 10.67
N PRO A 134 -7.93 -14.82 11.69
CA PRO A 134 -7.67 -15.17 13.07
C PRO A 134 -7.97 -16.65 13.31
N PRO A 135 -7.25 -17.34 14.20
CA PRO A 135 -7.54 -18.72 14.54
C PRO A 135 -8.97 -18.81 15.09
N ILE A 136 -9.81 -19.56 14.37
CA ILE A 136 -11.18 -19.83 14.79
C ILE A 136 -11.10 -20.95 15.82
N ARG A 137 -11.65 -20.71 17.01
CA ARG A 137 -11.76 -21.78 18.03
C ARG A 137 -12.55 -22.96 17.45
N PRO A 138 -12.15 -24.21 17.73
CA PRO A 138 -12.83 -25.39 17.19
C PRO A 138 -14.32 -25.42 17.57
N ASP A 139 -14.68 -24.85 18.72
CA ASP A 139 -16.04 -24.80 19.26
C ASP A 139 -16.87 -23.61 18.71
N SER A 140 -16.29 -22.80 17.83
CA SER A 140 -16.96 -21.65 17.25
C SER A 140 -17.98 -22.08 16.19
N PRO A 141 -19.19 -21.49 16.14
CA PRO A 141 -20.16 -21.75 15.07
C PRO A 141 -19.60 -21.44 13.67
N PHE A 142 -18.54 -20.63 13.58
CA PHE A 142 -17.83 -20.35 12.32
C PHE A 142 -16.91 -21.50 11.87
N ALA A 143 -16.49 -22.41 12.75
CA ALA A 143 -15.69 -23.59 12.40
C ALA A 143 -16.53 -24.64 11.65
N LEU A 144 -17.78 -24.86 12.09
CA LEU A 144 -18.76 -25.71 11.41
C LEU A 144 -19.08 -25.20 9.99
N ALA A 145 -19.21 -23.87 9.82
CA ALA A 145 -19.46 -23.27 8.52
C ALA A 145 -18.30 -23.44 7.51
N LEU A 146 -17.07 -23.65 7.99
CA LEU A 146 -15.90 -23.95 7.14
C LEU A 146 -15.84 -25.41 6.71
N GLN A 147 -16.31 -26.35 7.53
CA GLN A 147 -16.42 -27.76 7.17
C GLN A 147 -17.50 -28.03 6.11
N HIS A 148 -18.59 -27.25 6.13
CA HIS A 148 -19.71 -27.43 5.20
C HIS A 148 -19.64 -26.54 3.94
N LYS A 149 -18.65 -25.64 3.83
CA LYS A 149 -18.38 -24.91 2.58
C LYS A 149 -17.47 -25.73 1.67
N THR A 150 -18.04 -26.74 1.04
CA THR A 150 -17.48 -27.32 -0.20
C THR A 150 -17.47 -26.23 -1.26
N ASN A 151 -16.27 -25.82 -1.68
CA ASN A 151 -16.09 -25.01 -2.87
C ASN A 151 -16.64 -25.80 -4.06
N PRO A 152 -17.69 -25.36 -4.77
CA PRO A 152 -18.24 -26.11 -5.91
C PRO A 152 -17.32 -26.14 -7.14
N ASN A 153 -16.14 -25.49 -7.08
CA ASN A 153 -15.13 -25.49 -8.12
C ASN A 153 -13.91 -26.40 -7.85
N TYR A 154 -13.96 -27.28 -6.83
CA TYR A 154 -13.06 -28.43 -6.70
C TYR A 154 -13.84 -29.69 -6.32
#